data_AF-A0A942G358-F1
#
_entry.id   AF-A0A942G358-F1
#
_cell.length_a   1.000
_cell.length_b   1.000
_cell.length_c   1.000
_cell.angle_alpha   90.00
_cell.angle_beta   90.00
_cell.angle_gamma   90.00
#
_symmetry.space_group_name_H-M   'P 1'
#
loop_
_entity.id
_entity.type
_entity.pdbx_description
1 polymer ?
#
loop_
_entity_poly.entity_id
_entity_poly.type
_entity_poly.pdbx_seq_one_letter_code
_entity_poly.pdbx_strand_id
1 'polypeptide(L)' 'MPDVQRNEDEAPDALERLAESDQALVRVLEDLIETLTGKGLIQFTDLPDAAQAKLLQRRTLRRSVNALNLIEDDDRKLI' A
#
# COMPACT_ATOMS: atom_id res chain seq x y z
N MET A 1 49.77 9.63 -4.48
CA MET A 1 48.83 9.40 -3.36
C MET A 1 47.44 9.33 -3.95
N PRO A 2 46.73 8.19 -3.89
CA PRO A 2 45.37 8.11 -4.41
C PRO A 2 44.37 8.50 -3.31
N ASP A 3 43.46 9.40 -3.64
CA ASP A 3 42.30 9.73 -2.83
C ASP A 3 41.36 8.52 -2.81
N VAL A 4 41.19 7.93 -1.63
CA VAL A 4 40.20 6.88 -1.38
C VAL A 4 38.85 7.59 -1.27
N GLN A 5 38.16 7.72 -2.41
CA GLN A 5 36.77 8.16 -2.43
C GLN A 5 35.97 7.15 -1.60
N ARG A 6 35.59 7.57 -0.40
CA ARG A 6 34.73 6.84 0.51
C ARG A 6 33.36 6.72 -0.16
N ASN A 7 32.97 5.50 -0.51
CA ASN A 7 31.61 5.20 -0.97
C ASN A 7 30.66 5.34 0.23
N GLU A 8 30.14 6.53 0.48
CA GLU A 8 29.13 6.80 1.52
C GLU A 8 27.69 6.78 0.97
N ASP A 9 27.51 6.54 -0.35
CA ASP A 9 26.22 6.73 -1.05
C ASP A 9 25.40 5.44 -1.33
N GLU A 10 25.87 4.23 -1.02
CA GLU A 10 25.18 2.98 -1.42
C GLU A 10 24.14 2.44 -0.40
N ALA A 11 24.17 2.91 0.86
CA ALA A 11 23.25 2.44 1.91
C ALA A 11 21.79 2.98 1.84
N PRO A 12 21.51 4.25 1.44
CA PRO A 12 20.13 4.75 1.41
C PRO A 12 19.28 4.11 0.31
N ASP A 13 19.88 3.69 -0.82
CA ASP A 13 19.19 3.08 -1.96
C ASP A 13 18.50 1.76 -1.58
N ALA A 14 19.19 0.88 -0.85
CA ALA A 14 18.64 -0.42 -0.49
C ALA A 14 17.43 -0.32 0.46
N LEU A 15 17.47 0.62 1.41
CA LEU A 15 16.37 0.82 2.37
C LEU A 15 15.15 1.44 1.69
N GLU A 16 15.36 2.42 0.81
CA GLU A 16 14.30 3.05 0.04
C GLU A 16 13.62 2.04 -0.90
N ARG A 17 14.42 1.26 -1.64
CA ARG A 17 13.91 0.20 -2.53
C ARG A 17 13.16 -0.89 -1.79
N LEU A 18 13.59 -1.24 -0.56
CA LEU A 18 12.85 -2.17 0.28
C LEU A 18 11.49 -1.58 0.69
N ALA A 19 11.46 -0.32 1.14
CA ALA A 19 10.22 0.35 1.52
C ALA A 19 9.23 0.46 0.34
N GLU A 20 9.72 0.77 -0.87
CA GLU A 20 8.93 0.77 -2.09
C GLU A 20 8.37 -0.62 -2.43
N SER A 21 9.21 -1.65 -2.30
CA SER A 21 8.81 -3.04 -2.54
C SER A 21 7.74 -3.49 -1.54
N ASP A 22 7.89 -3.16 -0.26
CA ASP A 22 6.90 -3.43 0.78
C ASP A 22 5.58 -2.71 0.48
N GLN A 23 5.62 -1.45 0.05
CA GLN A 23 4.42 -0.70 -0.31
C GLN A 23 3.67 -1.36 -1.48
N ALA A 24 4.38 -1.84 -2.50
CA ALA A 24 3.80 -2.59 -3.60
C ALA A 24 3.21 -3.93 -3.14
N LEU A 25 3.95 -4.69 -2.33
CA LEU A 25 3.52 -5.97 -1.79
C LEU A 25 2.24 -5.85 -0.96
N VAL A 26 2.14 -4.81 -0.13
CA VAL A 26 0.97 -4.60 0.73
C VAL A 26 -0.28 -4.36 -0.12
N ARG A 27 -0.20 -3.71 -1.29
CA ARG A 27 -1.37 -3.59 -2.22
C ARG A 27 -1.79 -4.95 -2.78
N VAL A 28 -0.83 -5.75 -3.25
CA VAL A 28 -1.09 -7.09 -3.78
C VAL A 28 -1.69 -8.01 -2.71
N LEU A 29 -1.22 -7.91 -1.47
CA LEU A 29 -1.75 -8.67 -0.35
C LEU A 29 -3.22 -8.33 -0.08
N GLU A 30 -3.60 -7.06 -0.16
CA GLU A 30 -4.99 -6.61 -0.01
C GLU A 30 -5.88 -7.19 -1.11
N ASP A 31 -5.45 -7.11 -2.37
CA ASP A 31 -6.20 -7.67 -3.51
C ASP A 31 -6.33 -9.20 -3.42
N LEU A 32 -5.28 -9.88 -2.93
CA LEU A 32 -5.31 -11.32 -2.69
C LEU A 32 -6.32 -11.68 -1.60
N ILE A 33 -6.31 -10.98 -0.47
CA ILE A 33 -7.27 -11.20 0.61
C ILE A 33 -8.69 -10.97 0.12
N GLU A 34 -8.94 -9.89 -0.64
CA GLU A 34 -10.24 -9.61 -1.26
C GLU A 34 -10.67 -10.71 -2.22
N THR A 35 -9.75 -11.22 -3.03
CA THR A 35 -10.01 -12.33 -3.95
C THR A 35 -10.37 -13.61 -3.20
N LEU A 36 -9.62 -13.95 -2.15
CA LEU A 36 -9.83 -15.18 -1.38
C LEU A 36 -11.13 -15.12 -0.58
N THR A 37 -11.43 -13.98 0.05
CA THR A 37 -12.71 -13.75 0.74
C THR A 37 -13.88 -13.70 -0.24
N GLY A 38 -13.73 -13.06 -1.39
CA GLY A 38 -14.77 -13.03 -2.43
C GLY A 38 -15.08 -14.42 -3.02
N LYS A 39 -14.08 -15.30 -3.06
CA LYS A 39 -14.26 -16.72 -3.42
C LYS A 39 -14.79 -17.60 -2.27
N GLY A 40 -14.93 -17.05 -1.06
CA GLY A 40 -15.34 -17.80 0.13
C GLY A 40 -14.30 -18.80 0.63
N LEU A 41 -13.03 -18.68 0.24
CA LEU A 41 -11.96 -19.59 0.65
C LEU A 41 -11.43 -19.28 2.06
N ILE A 42 -11.48 -18.01 2.46
CA ILE A 42 -11.18 -17.56 3.82
C ILE A 42 -12.24 -16.55 4.25
N GLN A 43 -12.58 -16.52 5.53
CA GLN A 43 -13.38 -15.45 6.11
C GLN A 43 -12.46 -14.38 6.69
N PHE A 44 -12.94 -13.12 6.69
CA PHE A 44 -12.20 -12.01 7.29
C PHE A 44 -11.91 -12.26 8.78
N THR A 45 -12.83 -12.92 9.48
CA THR A 45 -12.73 -13.30 10.90
C THR A 45 -11.72 -14.40 11.17
N ASP A 46 -11.24 -15.10 10.13
CA ASP A 46 -10.20 -16.13 10.25
C ASP A 46 -8.80 -15.51 10.38
N LEU A 47 -8.66 -14.21 10.09
CA LEU A 47 -7.41 -13.48 10.21
C LEU A 47 -7.16 -13.03 11.66
N PRO A 48 -5.90 -12.87 12.10
CA PRO A 48 -5.59 -12.30 13.41
C PRO A 48 -6.17 -10.90 13.60
N ASP A 49 -6.58 -10.54 14.82
CA ASP A 49 -7.18 -9.23 15.13
C ASP A 49 -6.34 -8.04 14.63
N ALA A 50 -5.01 -8.14 14.76
CA ALA A 50 -4.09 -7.13 14.25
C ALA A 50 -4.16 -6.97 12.72
N ALA A 51 -4.33 -8.06 11.98
CA ALA A 51 -4.50 -8.04 10.53
C ALA A 51 -5.87 -7.47 10.14
N GLN A 52 -6.93 -7.86 10.86
CA GLN A 52 -8.27 -7.32 10.64
C GLN A 52 -8.30 -5.79 10.81
N ALA A 53 -7.75 -5.29 11.92
CA ALA A 53 -7.68 -3.85 12.19
C ALA A 53 -6.94 -3.07 11.09
N LYS A 54 -5.79 -3.59 10.65
CA LYS A 54 -4.99 -2.97 9.57
C LYS A 54 -5.73 -2.94 8.23
N LEU A 55 -6.38 -4.04 7.85
CA LEU A 55 -7.17 -4.11 6.62
C LEU A 55 -8.36 -3.14 6.66
N LEU A 56 -9.03 -3.02 7.81
CA LEU A 56 -10.15 -2.09 7.98
C LEU A 56 -9.72 -0.62 7.88
N GLN A 57 -8.61 -0.27 8.54
CA GLN A 57 -8.01 1.06 8.45
C GLN A 57 -7.67 1.40 7.00
N ARG A 58 -7.03 0.47 6.28
CA ARG A 58 -6.60 0.69 4.91
C ARG A 58 -7.75 0.83 3.93
N ARG A 59 -8.81 0.01 4.07
CA ARG A 59 -10.06 0.17 3.31
C ARG A 59 -10.71 1.52 3.54
N THR A 60 -10.72 1.99 4.78
CA THR A 60 -11.26 3.31 5.12
C THR A 60 -10.46 4.43 4.44
N LEU A 61 -9.13 4.37 4.48
CA LEU A 61 -8.24 5.32 3.79
C LEU A 61 -8.44 5.29 2.27
N ARG A 62 -8.59 4.11 1.68
CA ARG A 62 -8.86 3.97 0.24
C ARG A 62 -10.21 4.58 -0.13
N ARG A 63 -11.25 4.37 0.68
CA ARG A 63 -12.56 4.98 0.47
C ARG A 63 -12.51 6.50 0.61
N SER A 64 -11.79 7.05 1.59
CA SER A 64 -11.66 8.50 1.73
C SER A 64 -10.92 9.13 0.55
N VAL A 65 -9.83 8.50 0.08
CA VAL A 65 -9.09 8.99 -1.10
C VAL A 65 -9.94 8.90 -2.36
N ASN A 66 -10.65 7.78 -2.57
CA ASN A 66 -11.55 7.64 -3.71
C ASN A 66 -12.73 8.61 -3.65
N ALA A 67 -13.26 8.90 -2.46
CA ALA A 67 -14.31 9.90 -2.29
C ALA A 67 -13.82 11.31 -2.61
N LEU A 68 -12.58 11.66 -2.25
CA LEU A 68 -11.96 12.93 -2.65
C LEU A 68 -11.76 13.02 -4.17
N ASN A 69 -11.28 11.94 -4.80
CA ASN A 69 -11.14 11.90 -6.27
C ASN A 69 -12.48 12.04 -7.00
N LEU A 70 -13.56 11.45 -6.47
CA LEU A 70 -14.89 11.57 -7.07
C LEU A 70 -15.43 13.01 -7.01
N ILE A 71 -15.11 13.75 -5.95
CA ILE A 71 -15.45 15.17 -5.82
C ILE A 71 -14.66 16.02 -6.83
N GLU A 72 -13.36 15.74 -7.01
CA GLU A 72 -12.55 16.44 -8.02
C GLU A 72 -12.99 16.17 -9.47
N ASP A 73 -13.52 14.97 -9.77
CA ASP A 73 -14.03 14.62 -11.09
C ASP A 73 -15.37 15.29 -11.41
N ASP A 74 -16.23 15.55 -10.41
CA ASP A 74 -17.50 16.27 -10.59
C ASP A 74 -17.27 17.77 -10.87
N ASP A 75 -16.24 18.37 -10.28
CA ASP A 75 -15.88 19.78 -10.52
C ASP A 75 -15.24 20.00 -11.92
N ARG A 76 -14.65 18.97 -12.53
CA ARG A 76 -14.08 19.04 -13.89
C ARG A 76 -15.10 18.83 -15.00
N LYS A 77 -16.32 18.43 -14.68
CA LYS A 77 -17.38 18.16 -15.67
C LYS A 77 -18.33 19.33 -15.90
N LEU A 78 -18.06 20.49 -15.29
CA LEU A 78 -18.89 21.69 -15.38
C LEU A 78 -18.18 22.89 -16.03
N ILE A 79 -17.37 22.65 -17.08
CA ILE A 79 -16.79 23.70 -17.92
C ILE A 79 -16.97 23.35 -19.39
#